data_AF-A0A953R9N7-F1
#
_entry.id   AF-A0A953R9N7-F1
#
_cell.length_a   1.000
_cell.length_b   1.000
_cell.length_c   1.000
_cell.angle_alpha   90.00
_cell.angle_beta   90.00
_cell.angle_gamma   90.00
#
_symmetry.space_group_name_H-M   'P 1'
#
loop_
_entity.id
_entity.type
_entity.pdbx_description
1 polymer ?
#
loop_
_entity_poly.entity_id
_entity_poly.type
_entity_poly.pdbx_seq_one_letter_code
_entity_poly.pdbx_strand_id
1 'polypeptide(L)'
;MENAIRISNLVKKYGTVMAVEDLSLQVRPGTMFGFLGPNGSGKSTTIGCVTGLLDPTAGEVELLGERFTTESAALKRRIGVMPETLGLFEPLYAHEFLAFIGRMFGLDESTTRKRVSELLAALELTDTSKMLSEYSTGMRKRVA
;
A
#
# COMPACT_ATOMS: atom_id res chain seq x y z
N MET A 1 -5.43 -12.71 20.20
CA MET A 1 -5.23 -12.65 18.73
C MET A 1 -4.79 -11.24 18.40
N GLU A 2 -3.65 -11.11 17.74
CA GLU A 2 -3.07 -9.81 17.39
C GLU A 2 -3.81 -9.18 16.21
N ASN A 3 -4.07 -7.87 16.25
CA ASN A 3 -4.77 -7.16 15.17
C ASN A 3 -3.84 -6.94 13.97
N ALA A 4 -4.38 -6.97 12.75
CA ALA A 4 -3.63 -6.60 11.57
C ALA A 4 -3.36 -5.09 11.52
N ILE A 5 -4.36 -4.29 11.92
CA ILE A 5 -4.25 -2.84 12.08
C ILE A 5 -4.92 -2.48 13.39
N ARG A 6 -4.26 -1.67 14.22
CA ARG A 6 -4.87 -0.99 15.37
C ARG A 6 -4.52 0.48 15.31
N ILE A 7 -5.53 1.31 15.51
CA ILE A 7 -5.43 2.75 15.57
C ILE A 7 -5.99 3.18 16.92
N SER A 8 -5.25 4.00 17.65
CA SER A 8 -5.65 4.52 18.95
C SER A 8 -5.59 6.04 18.95
N ASN A 9 -6.76 6.66 19.08
CA ASN A 9 -6.96 8.10 19.23
C ASN A 9 -6.23 8.93 18.15
N LEU A 10 -6.28 8.46 16.90
CA LEU A 10 -5.57 9.09 15.80
C LEU A 10 -6.10 10.49 15.54
N VAL A 11 -5.18 11.44 15.55
CA VAL A 11 -5.42 12.84 15.20
C VAL A 11 -4.49 13.23 14.07
N LYS A 12 -5.01 13.89 13.05
CA LYS A 12 -4.20 14.53 12.01
C LYS A 12 -4.71 15.93 11.71
N LYS A 13 -3.83 16.92 11.90
CA LYS A 13 -4.08 18.34 11.62
C LYS A 13 -3.18 18.84 10.50
N TYR A 14 -3.70 19.75 9.69
CA TYR A 14 -2.97 20.53 8.70
C TYR A 14 -3.13 22.01 9.04
N GLY A 15 -2.16 22.59 9.73
CA GLY A 15 -2.32 23.91 10.33
C GLY A 15 -3.51 23.93 11.29
N THR A 16 -4.53 24.74 10.97
CA THR A 16 -5.76 24.87 11.76
C THR A 16 -6.84 23.85 11.38
N VAL A 17 -6.69 23.13 10.27
CA VAL A 17 -7.70 22.19 9.77
C VAL A 17 -7.53 20.83 10.46
N MET A 18 -8.59 20.34 11.11
CA MET A 18 -8.62 18.99 11.67
C MET A 18 -9.15 18.00 10.63
N ALA A 19 -8.26 17.16 10.08
CA ALA A 19 -8.61 16.21 9.04
C ALA A 19 -9.02 14.83 9.58
N VAL A 20 -8.50 14.45 10.75
CA VAL A 20 -8.92 13.28 11.53
C VAL A 20 -8.95 13.69 12.99
N GLU A 21 -10.06 13.41 13.66
CA GLU A 21 -10.32 13.75 15.06
C GLU A 21 -10.65 12.48 15.85
N ASP A 22 -9.71 12.06 16.72
CA ASP A 22 -9.87 10.98 17.69
C ASP A 22 -10.36 9.63 17.12
N LEU A 23 -9.81 9.20 15.99
CA LEU A 23 -10.20 7.93 15.38
C LEU A 23 -9.53 6.75 16.09
N SER A 24 -10.35 5.84 16.63
CA SER A 24 -9.90 4.53 17.12
C SER A 24 -10.55 3.39 16.33
N LEU A 25 -9.74 2.44 15.88
CA LEU A 25 -10.16 1.35 15.00
C LEU A 25 -9.31 0.10 15.24
N GLN A 26 -9.91 -1.08 15.09
CA GLN A 26 -9.21 -2.36 15.06
C GLN A 26 -9.67 -3.18 13.85
N VAL A 27 -8.71 -3.70 13.09
CA VAL A 27 -8.95 -4.60 11.96
C VAL A 27 -8.23 -5.92 12.23
N ARG A 28 -9.00 -7.01 12.23
CA ARG A 28 -8.48 -8.36 12.46
C ARG A 28 -7.80 -8.91 11.19
N PRO A 29 -6.84 -9.83 11.32
CA PRO A 29 -6.30 -10.56 10.17
C PRO A 29 -7.41 -11.23 9.33
N GLY A 30 -7.23 -11.26 8.01
CA GLY A 30 -8.20 -11.86 7.07
C GLY A 30 -9.49 -11.05 6.86
N THR A 31 -9.54 -9.80 7.33
CA THR A 31 -10.74 -8.94 7.19
C THR A 31 -10.62 -8.03 5.99
N MET A 32 -11.67 -7.97 5.16
CA MET A 32 -11.86 -6.89 4.20
C MET A 32 -12.55 -5.72 4.90
N PHE A 33 -11.85 -4.60 5.04
CA PHE A 33 -12.35 -3.40 5.72
C PHE A 33 -12.37 -2.21 4.76
N GLY A 34 -13.41 -1.39 4.80
CA GLY A 34 -13.57 -0.21 3.94
C GLY A 34 -14.01 1.02 4.72
N PHE A 35 -13.38 2.16 4.44
CA PHE A 35 -13.84 3.46 4.91
C PHE A 35 -14.89 4.03 3.96
N LEU A 36 -16.09 4.32 4.48
CA LEU A 36 -17.18 4.96 3.74
C LEU A 36 -17.43 6.36 4.29
N GLY A 37 -17.55 7.34 3.41
CA GLY A 37 -17.86 8.73 3.79
C GLY A 37 -17.67 9.71 2.62
N PRO A 38 -18.19 10.94 2.72
CA PRO A 38 -18.07 11.95 1.67
C PRO A 38 -16.63 12.44 1.48
N ASN A 39 -16.35 13.16 0.40
CA ASN A 39 -15.05 13.82 0.22
C ASN A 39 -14.76 14.77 1.39
N GLY A 40 -13.50 14.79 1.83
CA GLY A 40 -13.09 15.59 3.00
C GLY A 40 -13.32 14.90 4.36
N SER A 41 -13.95 13.72 4.42
CA SER A 41 -14.20 13.02 5.69
C SER A 41 -12.98 12.37 6.35
N GLY A 42 -11.76 12.69 5.92
CA GLY A 42 -10.52 12.15 6.49
C GLY A 42 -10.05 10.80 5.97
N LYS A 43 -10.76 10.12 5.05
CA LYS A 43 -10.40 8.77 4.56
C LYS A 43 -8.97 8.65 4.05
N SER A 44 -8.61 9.47 3.06
CA SER A 44 -7.26 9.46 2.46
C SER A 44 -6.19 9.85 3.48
N THR A 45 -6.52 10.75 4.42
CA THR A 45 -5.64 11.14 5.52
C THR A 45 -5.38 9.97 6.48
N THR A 46 -6.43 9.24 6.86
CA THR A 46 -6.31 8.04 7.69
C THR A 46 -5.49 6.97 6.99
N ILE A 47 -5.77 6.68 5.71
CA ILE A 47 -4.98 5.72 4.92
C ILE A 47 -3.52 6.15 4.85
N GLY A 48 -3.23 7.43 4.62
CA GLY A 48 -1.86 7.95 4.59
C GLY A 48 -1.12 7.78 5.92
N CYS A 49 -1.83 7.90 7.06
CA CYS A 49 -1.24 7.62 8.37
C CYS A 49 -0.96 6.11 8.56
N VAL A 50 -1.90 5.26 8.16
CA VAL A 50 -1.78 3.79 8.27
C VAL A 50 -0.71 3.22 7.34
N THR A 51 -0.44 3.86 6.20
CA THR A 51 0.61 3.43 5.25
C THR A 51 1.96 4.11 5.48
N GLY A 52 2.01 5.10 6.38
CA GLY A 52 3.25 5.81 6.73
C GLY A 52 3.69 6.78 5.65
N LEU A 53 2.74 7.29 4.86
CA LEU A 53 2.89 8.45 3.97
C LEU A 53 2.74 9.77 4.75
N LEU A 54 2.03 9.72 5.88
CA LEU A 54 1.78 10.87 6.75
C LEU A 54 2.07 10.47 8.21
N ASP A 55 2.73 11.33 8.97
CA ASP A 55 2.79 11.16 10.42
C ASP A 55 1.50 11.63 11.08
N PRO A 56 0.94 10.89 12.05
CA PRO A 56 -0.07 11.40 12.95
C PRO A 56 0.37 12.69 13.64
N THR A 57 -0.56 13.61 13.89
CA THR A 57 -0.32 14.74 14.81
C THR A 57 -0.35 14.26 16.27
N ALA A 58 -1.23 13.32 16.58
CA ALA A 58 -1.28 12.60 17.86
C ALA A 58 -1.94 11.22 17.66
N GLY A 59 -1.89 10.39 18.70
CA GLY A 59 -2.35 9.01 18.66
C GLY A 59 -1.31 8.06 18.09
N GLU A 60 -1.68 6.79 17.98
CA GLU A 60 -0.76 5.72 17.59
C GLU A 60 -1.38 4.78 16.55
N VAL A 61 -0.53 4.25 15.68
CA VAL A 61 -0.86 3.20 14.72
C VAL A 61 0.03 1.99 15.03
N GLU A 62 -0.57 0.82 15.10
CA GLU A 62 0.11 -0.47 15.14
C GLU A 62 -0.28 -1.28 13.90
N LEU A 63 0.72 -1.88 13.25
CA LEU A 63 0.54 -2.82 12.15
C LEU A 63 1.11 -4.16 12.56
N LEU A 64 0.33 -5.23 12.40
CA LEU A 64 0.77 -6.60 12.69
C LEU A 64 1.33 -6.74 14.13
N GLY A 65 0.73 -6.02 15.10
CA GLY A 65 1.15 -6.03 16.50
C GLY A 65 2.28 -5.08 16.88
N GLU A 66 2.88 -4.41 15.91
CA GLU A 66 4.05 -3.57 16.12
C GLU A 66 3.71 -2.09 15.92
N ARG A 67 4.24 -1.22 16.78
CA ARG A 67 4.12 0.23 16.62
C ARG A 67 4.67 0.65 15.26
N PHE A 68 3.88 1.40 14.51
CA PHE A 68 4.20 1.82 13.16
C PHE A 68 4.41 3.33 13.08
N THR A 69 5.49 3.72 12.41
CA THR A 69 5.90 5.10 12.15
C THR A 69 6.43 5.23 10.73
N THR A 70 6.65 6.46 10.27
CA THR A 70 7.31 6.75 8.98
C THR A 70 8.68 6.08 8.83
N GLU A 71 9.40 5.83 9.92
CA GLU A 71 10.71 5.17 9.94
C GLU A 71 10.66 3.62 9.95
N SER A 72 9.46 3.03 10.00
CA SER A 72 9.28 1.57 10.17
C SER A 72 9.51 0.78 8.88
N ALA A 73 10.71 0.86 8.29
CA ALA A 73 11.05 0.23 7.01
C ALA A 73 10.80 -1.29 6.98
N ALA A 74 11.05 -1.99 8.09
CA ALA A 74 10.79 -3.43 8.20
C ALA A 74 9.29 -3.77 8.11
N LEU A 75 8.43 -2.98 8.76
CA LEU A 75 6.97 -3.14 8.65
C LEU A 75 6.45 -2.75 7.27
N LYS A 76 7.01 -1.71 6.64
CA LYS A 76 6.65 -1.32 5.26
C LYS A 76 6.86 -2.46 4.26
N ARG A 77 7.89 -3.31 4.45
CA ARG A 77 8.10 -4.50 3.61
C ARG A 77 7.06 -5.61 3.81
N ARG A 78 6.23 -5.53 4.84
CA ARG A 78 5.20 -6.54 5.17
C ARG A 78 3.79 -6.11 4.75
N ILE A 79 3.64 -4.90 4.20
CA ILE A 79 2.36 -4.37 3.70
C ILE A 79 2.47 -4.02 2.22
N GLY A 80 1.36 -4.15 1.49
CA GLY A 80 1.22 -3.64 0.12
C GLY A 80 0.33 -2.40 0.11
N VAL A 81 0.69 -1.40 -0.71
CA VAL A 81 -0.07 -0.15 -0.85
C VAL A 81 -0.24 0.15 -2.33
N MET A 82 -1.48 0.23 -2.78
CA MET A 82 -1.81 0.71 -4.12
C MET A 82 -2.26 2.18 -4.04
N PRO A 83 -1.40 3.15 -4.40
CA PRO A 83 -1.77 4.57 -4.39
C PRO A 83 -2.73 4.92 -5.53
N GLU A 84 -3.36 6.10 -5.44
CA GLU A 84 -4.24 6.62 -6.50
C GLU A 84 -3.48 6.89 -7.81
N THR A 85 -2.28 7.47 -7.71
CA THR A 85 -1.36 7.60 -8.85
C THR A 85 -0.47 6.37 -8.92
N LEU A 86 -0.61 5.61 -10.00
CA LEU A 86 0.13 4.37 -10.21
C LEU A 86 1.61 4.72 -10.44
N GLY A 87 2.47 4.47 -9.45
CA GLY A 87 3.92 4.74 -9.46
C GLY A 87 4.72 3.84 -10.41
N LEU A 88 4.18 3.56 -11.59
CA LEU A 88 4.76 2.70 -12.61
C LEU A 88 5.87 3.44 -13.37
N PHE A 89 6.93 2.71 -13.70
CA PHE A 89 8.00 3.23 -14.56
C PHE A 89 7.65 2.91 -16.01
N GLU A 90 7.06 3.88 -16.71
CA GLU A 90 6.47 3.66 -18.04
C GLU A 90 7.40 3.00 -19.08
N PRO A 91 8.72 3.27 -19.11
CA PRO A 91 9.63 2.63 -20.06
C PRO A 91 9.98 1.16 -19.75
N LEU A 92 9.49 0.60 -18.64
CA LEU A 92 9.77 -0.81 -18.29
C LEU A 92 8.70 -1.75 -18.83
N TYR A 93 9.08 -3.00 -19.04
CA TYR A 93 8.13 -4.11 -19.22
C TYR A 93 7.54 -4.54 -17.87
N ALA A 94 6.34 -5.11 -17.87
CA ALA A 94 5.67 -5.52 -16.62
C ALA A 94 6.51 -6.49 -15.76
N HIS A 95 7.20 -7.44 -16.39
CA HIS A 95 8.05 -8.38 -15.69
C HIS A 95 9.30 -7.72 -15.06
N GLU A 96 9.86 -6.68 -15.70
CA GLU A 96 10.98 -5.92 -15.17
C GLU A 96 10.56 -5.08 -13.97
N PHE A 97 9.41 -4.41 -14.06
CA PHE A 97 8.86 -3.63 -12.96
C PHE A 97 8.56 -4.52 -11.75
N LEU A 98 7.87 -5.65 -11.95
CA LEU A 98 7.59 -6.59 -10.86
C LEU A 98 8.87 -7.18 -10.27
N ALA A 99 9.88 -7.47 -11.08
CA ALA A 99 11.18 -7.93 -10.60
C ALA A 99 11.92 -6.86 -9.79
N PHE A 100 11.86 -5.59 -10.22
CA PHE A 100 12.40 -4.44 -9.51
C PHE A 100 11.73 -4.29 -8.13
N ILE A 101 10.40 -4.35 -8.06
CA ILE A 101 9.65 -4.30 -6.79
C ILE A 101 10.02 -5.49 -5.90
N GLY A 102 10.07 -6.72 -6.43
CA GLY A 102 10.45 -7.90 -5.64
C GLY A 102 11.83 -7.75 -4.97
N ARG A 103 12.81 -7.22 -5.70
CA ARG A 103 14.15 -6.93 -5.17
C ARG A 103 14.14 -5.81 -4.13
N MET A 104 13.34 -4.76 -4.31
CA MET A 104 13.18 -3.70 -3.30
C MET A 104 12.61 -4.23 -1.97
N PHE A 105 11.73 -5.23 -2.05
CA PHE A 105 11.18 -5.91 -0.88
C PHE A 105 12.15 -6.96 -0.27
N GLY A 106 13.32 -7.15 -0.87
CA GLY A 106 14.37 -8.03 -0.37
C GLY A 106 14.23 -9.50 -0.78
N LEU A 107 13.46 -9.80 -1.82
CA LEU A 107 13.35 -11.17 -2.36
C LEU A 107 14.62 -11.55 -3.14
N ASP A 108 15.04 -12.80 -3.02
CA ASP A 108 16.12 -13.36 -3.84
C ASP A 108 15.68 -13.50 -5.30
N GLU A 109 16.65 -13.67 -6.20
CA GLU A 109 16.38 -13.72 -7.65
C GLU A 109 15.47 -14.89 -8.06
N SER A 110 15.66 -16.07 -7.45
CA SER A 110 14.88 -17.26 -7.79
C SER A 110 13.43 -17.09 -7.39
N THR A 111 13.19 -16.62 -6.16
CA THR A 111 11.85 -16.29 -5.66
C THR A 111 11.22 -15.18 -6.50
N THR A 112 11.95 -14.11 -6.81
CA THR A 112 11.46 -13.00 -7.61
C THR A 112 10.98 -13.48 -8.98
N ARG A 113 11.81 -14.22 -9.72
CA ARG A 113 11.47 -14.75 -11.05
C ARG A 113 10.22 -15.63 -11.02
N LYS A 114 10.14 -16.54 -10.05
CA LYS A 114 8.97 -17.41 -9.87
C LYS A 114 7.70 -16.60 -9.59
N ARG A 115 7.75 -15.65 -8.65
CA ARG A 115 6.59 -14.81 -8.29
C ARG A 115 6.14 -13.91 -9.43
N VAL A 116 7.06 -13.34 -10.21
CA VAL A 116 6.74 -12.54 -11.40
C VAL A 116 5.91 -13.36 -12.38
N SER A 117 6.35 -14.58 -12.72
CA SER A 117 5.61 -15.46 -13.64
C SER A 117 4.23 -15.85 -13.09
N GLU A 118 4.14 -16.19 -11.79
CA GLU A 118 2.87 -16.53 -11.12
C GLU A 118 1.88 -15.35 -11.15
N LEU A 119 2.34 -14.13 -10.84
CA LEU A 119 1.48 -12.94 -10.80
C LEU A 119 1.01 -12.52 -12.19
N LEU A 120 1.90 -12.53 -13.19
CA LEU A 120 1.51 -12.20 -14.57
C LEU A 120 0.46 -13.17 -15.11
N ALA A 121 0.58 -14.46 -14.81
CA ALA A 121 -0.42 -15.46 -15.17
C ALA A 121 -1.75 -15.23 -14.42
N ALA A 122 -1.70 -15.04 -13.11
CA ALA A 122 -2.89 -14.85 -12.27
C ALA A 122 -3.67 -13.57 -12.61
N LEU A 123 -2.99 -12.54 -13.12
CA LEU A 123 -3.58 -11.26 -13.48
C LEU A 123 -3.90 -11.14 -14.98
N GLU A 124 -3.72 -12.22 -15.74
CA GLU A 124 -3.96 -12.28 -17.19
C GLU A 124 -3.15 -11.23 -17.97
N LEU A 125 -1.88 -11.05 -17.57
CA LEU A 125 -0.90 -10.17 -18.19
C LEU A 125 0.18 -10.98 -18.91
N THR A 126 -0.25 -11.89 -19.79
CA THR A 126 0.61 -12.88 -20.44
C THR A 126 1.41 -12.32 -21.62
N ASP A 127 0.93 -11.25 -22.26
CA ASP A 127 1.68 -10.51 -23.29
C ASP A 127 2.72 -9.59 -22.65
N THR A 128 3.94 -10.12 -22.50
CA THR A 128 5.08 -9.44 -21.88
C THR A 128 5.93 -8.64 -22.87
N SER A 129 5.52 -8.56 -24.14
CA SER A 129 6.25 -7.86 -25.20
C SER A 129 6.00 -6.35 -25.25
N LYS A 130 5.04 -5.86 -24.46
CA LYS A 130 4.63 -4.46 -24.39
C LYS A 130 5.21 -3.76 -23.16
N MET A 131 5.65 -2.53 -23.36
CA MET A 131 6.05 -1.64 -22.27
C MET A 131 4.82 -1.18 -21.46
N LEU A 132 5.03 -0.78 -20.21
CA LEU A 132 3.96 -0.28 -19.34
C LEU A 132 3.29 1.00 -19.88
N SER A 133 3.98 1.79 -20.69
CA SER A 133 3.40 2.92 -21.43
C SER A 133 2.30 2.50 -22.43
N GLU A 134 2.38 1.28 -22.95
CA GLU A 134 1.43 0.74 -23.95
C GLU A 134 0.25 0.02 -23.30
N TYR A 135 0.28 -0.15 -21.97
CA TYR A 135 -0.79 -0.83 -21.24
C TYR A 135 -2.01 0.08 -21.09
N SER A 136 -3.20 -0.51 -21.23
CA SER A 136 -4.44 0.19 -20.87
C SER A 136 -4.44 0.56 -19.38
N THR A 137 -5.23 1.55 -18.98
CA THR A 137 -5.38 1.94 -17.56
C THR A 137 -5.72 0.76 -16.66
N GLY A 138 -6.56 -0.18 -17.13
CA GLY A 138 -6.90 -1.40 -16.38
C GLY A 138 -5.72 -2.35 -16.22
N MET A 139 -4.92 -2.54 -17.28
CA MET A 139 -3.70 -3.37 -17.20
C MET A 139 -2.65 -2.73 -16.29
N ARG A 140 -2.46 -1.41 -16.37
CA ARG A 140 -1.57 -0.66 -15.46
C ARG A 140 -1.98 -0.84 -13.99
N LYS A 141 -3.28 -0.78 -13.69
CA LYS A 141 -3.81 -1.04 -12.34
C LYS A 141 -3.61 -2.48 -11.85
N ARG A 142 -3.56 -3.46 -12.75
CA ARG A 142 -3.26 -4.86 -12.37
C ARG A 142 -1.77 -5.07 -12.08
N VAL A 143 -0.88 -4.33 -12.75
CA VAL A 143 0.56 -4.40 -12.50
C VAL A 143 0.96 -3.71 -11.19
N ALA A 144 0.36 -2.55 -10.91
CA ALA A 144 0.63 -1.73 -9.72
C ALA A 144 0.15 -2.40 -8.43
#